data_AF-A0A4R5XGG2-F1
#
_entry.id   AF-A0A4R5XGG2-F1
#
_cell.length_a   1.000
_cell.length_b   1.000
_cell.length_c   1.000
_cell.angle_alpha   90.00
_cell.angle_beta   90.00
_cell.angle_gamma   90.00
#
_symmetry.space_group_name_H-M   'P 1'
#
loop_
_entity.id
_entity.type
_entity.pdbx_description
1 polymer ?
#
loop_
_entity_poly.entity_id
_entity_poly.type
_entity_poly.pdbx_seq_one_letter_code
_entity_poly.pdbx_strand_id
1 'polypeptide(L)'
;MLEKSEKNKNRVANIKRVNLKRRARSDAIIFFLGVIDNMGQLNEVMWHYHLKHLENDKRRELWRAFCDLPNIDKIESRQHENIHLNEHSLTSYSADQVLKLLGINFSKTKLKKFSSKKRPQNKELVQLVLSAVKSNPKAYKETLDLYIKYWIEDYELREEKTRSKASN
;
A
#
# COMPACT_ATOMS: atom_id res chain seq x y z
N MET A 1 -8.19 -43.11 -10.54
CA MET A 1 -7.01 -42.24 -10.79
C MET A 1 -7.38 -40.78 -11.11
N LEU A 2 -8.55 -40.50 -11.68
CA LEU A 2 -9.02 -39.13 -12.01
C LEU A 2 -9.18 -38.21 -10.78
N GLU A 3 -9.72 -38.71 -9.66
CA GLU A 3 -9.91 -37.89 -8.43
C GLU A 3 -8.61 -37.39 -7.80
N LYS A 4 -7.51 -38.17 -7.89
CA LYS A 4 -6.19 -37.74 -7.37
C LYS A 4 -5.60 -36.62 -8.24
N SER A 5 -5.88 -36.61 -9.54
CA SER A 5 -5.45 -35.59 -10.50
C SER A 5 -6.18 -34.27 -10.25
N GLU A 6 -7.50 -34.29 -10.06
CA GLU A 6 -8.29 -33.09 -9.76
C GLU A 6 -7.98 -32.50 -8.38
N LYS A 7 -7.84 -33.33 -7.35
CA LYS A 7 -7.40 -32.87 -6.01
C LYS A 7 -6.04 -32.16 -6.07
N ASN A 8 -5.11 -32.65 -6.89
CA ASN A 8 -3.80 -32.03 -7.04
C ASN A 8 -3.86 -30.71 -7.84
N LYS A 9 -4.69 -30.64 -8.89
CA LYS A 9 -4.96 -29.39 -9.64
C LYS A 9 -5.58 -28.32 -8.75
N ASN A 10 -6.59 -28.67 -7.95
CA ASN A 10 -7.24 -27.75 -7.01
C ASN A 10 -6.27 -27.25 -5.93
N ARG A 11 -5.41 -28.12 -5.42
CA ARG A 11 -4.35 -27.75 -4.46
C ARG A 11 -3.36 -26.75 -5.07
N VAL A 12 -2.89 -26.99 -6.30
CA VAL A 12 -1.96 -26.07 -7.00
C VAL A 12 -2.62 -24.73 -7.29
N ALA A 13 -3.88 -24.73 -7.75
CA ALA A 13 -4.63 -23.50 -7.99
C ALA A 13 -4.84 -22.68 -6.69
N ASN A 14 -5.12 -23.35 -5.58
CA ASN A 14 -5.27 -22.69 -4.28
C ASN A 14 -3.94 -22.09 -3.77
N ILE A 15 -2.83 -22.83 -3.88
CA ILE A 15 -1.50 -22.32 -3.51
C ILE A 15 -1.13 -21.10 -4.35
N LYS A 16 -1.40 -21.14 -5.67
CA LYS A 16 -1.20 -19.99 -6.55
C LYS A 16 -1.99 -18.79 -6.07
N ARG A 17 -3.31 -18.95 -5.81
CA ARG A 17 -4.18 -17.88 -5.32
C ARG A 17 -3.69 -17.28 -3.99
N VAL A 18 -3.28 -18.12 -3.04
CA VAL A 18 -2.76 -17.68 -1.73
C VAL A 18 -1.47 -16.87 -1.89
N ASN A 19 -0.53 -17.36 -2.71
CA ASN A 19 0.73 -16.64 -2.95
C ASN A 19 0.51 -15.31 -3.67
N LEU A 20 -0.46 -15.28 -4.57
CA LEU A 20 -0.90 -14.07 -5.27
C LEU A 20 -1.43 -13.02 -4.29
N LYS A 21 -2.35 -13.41 -3.39
CA LYS A 21 -2.87 -12.52 -2.33
C LYS A 21 -1.77 -12.01 -1.39
N ARG A 22 -0.78 -12.86 -1.05
CA ARG A 22 0.39 -12.45 -0.25
C ARG A 22 1.24 -11.41 -0.97
N ARG A 23 1.42 -11.54 -2.29
CA ARG A 23 2.11 -10.54 -3.12
C ARG A 23 1.31 -9.24 -3.16
N ALA A 24 0.02 -9.31 -3.49
CA ALA A 24 -0.87 -8.15 -3.52
C ALA A 24 -0.86 -7.36 -2.19
N ARG A 25 -0.93 -8.06 -1.04
CA ARG A 25 -0.79 -7.44 0.28
C ARG A 25 0.56 -6.73 0.46
N SER A 26 1.63 -7.35 -0.03
CA SER A 26 2.97 -6.75 0.09
C SER A 26 3.10 -5.49 -0.74
N ASP A 27 2.56 -5.51 -1.95
CA ASP A 27 2.55 -4.36 -2.84
C ASP A 27 1.71 -3.24 -2.22
N ALA A 28 0.52 -3.56 -1.70
CA ALA A 28 -0.34 -2.61 -0.98
C ALA A 28 0.41 -1.92 0.17
N ILE A 29 1.15 -2.66 1.00
CA ILE A 29 1.94 -2.07 2.09
C ILE A 29 3.01 -1.09 1.55
N ILE A 30 3.72 -1.45 0.47
CA ILE A 30 4.73 -0.57 -0.13
C ILE A 30 4.09 0.70 -0.69
N PHE A 31 2.94 0.58 -1.35
CA PHE A 31 2.24 1.74 -1.92
C PHE A 31 1.62 2.63 -0.85
N PHE A 32 1.07 2.04 0.22
CA PHE A 32 0.59 2.81 1.38
C PHE A 32 1.70 3.67 1.98
N LEU A 33 2.89 3.09 2.16
CA LEU A 33 4.06 3.86 2.60
C LEU A 33 4.46 4.95 1.60
N GLY A 34 4.30 4.70 0.30
CA GLY A 34 4.51 5.71 -0.75
C GLY A 34 3.52 6.87 -0.67
N VAL A 35 2.25 6.60 -0.35
CA VAL A 35 1.23 7.64 -0.13
C VAL A 35 1.52 8.45 1.14
N ILE A 36 1.95 7.81 2.23
CA ILE A 36 2.39 8.55 3.44
C ILE A 36 3.63 9.40 3.14
N ASP A 37 4.56 8.89 2.33
CA ASP A 37 5.77 9.61 1.91
C ASP A 37 5.47 10.78 0.98
N ASN A 38 4.41 10.67 0.17
CA ASN A 38 3.91 11.71 -0.73
C ASN A 38 2.41 11.55 -0.99
N MET A 39 1.60 12.40 -0.36
CA MET A 39 0.13 12.37 -0.49
C MET A 39 -0.35 12.64 -1.92
N GLY A 40 0.44 13.30 -2.76
CA GLY A 40 0.15 13.47 -4.19
C GLY A 40 -0.01 12.14 -4.94
N GLN A 41 0.57 11.04 -4.43
CA GLN A 41 0.39 9.70 -5.00
C GLN A 41 -1.02 9.14 -4.74
N LEU A 42 -1.78 9.67 -3.79
CA LEU A 42 -3.12 9.17 -3.46
C LEU A 42 -4.05 9.24 -4.68
N ASN A 43 -4.04 10.35 -5.42
CA ASN A 43 -4.84 10.50 -6.62
C ASN A 43 -4.46 9.47 -7.70
N GLU A 44 -3.16 9.26 -7.93
CA GLU A 44 -2.66 8.29 -8.91
C GLU A 44 -3.05 6.85 -8.55
N VAL A 45 -3.00 6.52 -7.25
CA VAL A 45 -3.38 5.22 -6.71
C VAL A 45 -4.88 4.96 -6.89
N MET A 46 -5.72 5.94 -6.58
CA MET A 46 -7.18 5.81 -6.62
C MET A 46 -7.73 5.71 -8.03
N TRP A 47 -7.16 6.46 -8.97
CA TRP A 47 -7.80 6.70 -10.27
C TRP A 47 -7.06 6.11 -11.46
N HIS A 48 -5.75 5.83 -11.39
CA HIS A 48 -4.98 5.52 -12.60
C HIS A 48 -4.31 4.15 -12.60
N TYR A 49 -3.72 3.71 -11.48
CA TYR A 49 -2.84 2.53 -11.53
C TYR A 49 -3.33 1.29 -10.77
N HIS A 50 -3.98 1.47 -9.62
CA HIS A 50 -4.06 0.36 -8.66
C HIS A 50 -5.46 -0.03 -8.17
N LEU A 51 -6.45 0.84 -8.31
CA LEU A 51 -7.80 0.62 -7.78
C LEU A 51 -8.92 0.88 -8.81
N LYS A 52 -8.58 0.85 -10.10
CA LYS A 52 -9.47 1.27 -11.19
C LYS A 52 -10.69 0.36 -11.43
N HIS A 53 -10.68 -0.86 -10.92
CA HIS A 53 -11.78 -1.81 -11.06
C HIS A 53 -12.73 -1.81 -9.88
N LEU A 54 -12.35 -1.19 -8.76
CA LEU A 54 -13.25 -0.95 -7.63
C LEU A 54 -14.36 0.03 -7.97
N GLU A 55 -15.49 -0.17 -7.32
CA GLU A 55 -16.60 0.77 -7.33
C GLU A 55 -16.18 2.14 -6.78
N ASN A 56 -16.83 3.19 -7.28
CA ASN A 56 -16.51 4.57 -6.88
C ASN A 56 -16.70 4.80 -5.38
N ASP A 57 -17.70 4.18 -4.75
CA ASP A 57 -17.98 4.39 -3.33
C ASP A 57 -16.87 3.82 -2.44
N LYS A 58 -16.29 2.67 -2.80
CA LYS A 58 -15.13 2.09 -2.10
C LYS A 58 -13.88 2.95 -2.25
N ARG A 59 -13.66 3.52 -3.45
CA ARG A 59 -12.57 4.48 -3.69
C ARG A 59 -12.75 5.76 -2.87
N ARG A 60 -13.98 6.28 -2.76
CA ARG A 60 -14.31 7.44 -1.92
C ARG A 60 -14.12 7.16 -0.43
N GLU A 61 -14.54 5.99 0.04
CA GLU A 61 -14.32 5.57 1.44
C GLU A 61 -12.83 5.53 1.76
N LEU A 62 -12.03 4.92 0.88
CA LEU A 62 -10.59 4.87 1.07
C LEU A 62 -9.93 6.25 1.00
N TRP A 63 -10.38 7.12 0.08
CA TRP A 63 -9.91 8.51 0.00
C TRP A 63 -10.13 9.23 1.32
N ARG A 64 -11.34 9.15 1.87
CA ARG A 64 -11.68 9.72 3.19
C ARG A 64 -10.81 9.15 4.29
N ALA A 65 -10.60 7.83 4.31
CA ALA A 65 -9.74 7.19 5.31
C ALA A 65 -8.28 7.68 5.30
N PHE A 66 -7.77 8.17 4.16
CA PHE A 66 -6.47 8.85 4.09
C PHE A 66 -6.54 10.32 4.51
N CYS A 67 -7.55 11.07 4.06
CA CYS A 67 -7.75 12.47 4.45
C CYS A 67 -8.03 12.64 5.95
N ASP A 68 -8.66 11.65 6.58
CA ASP A 68 -8.99 11.66 8.00
C ASP A 68 -7.81 11.18 8.88
N LEU A 69 -6.64 10.88 8.28
CA LEU A 69 -5.46 10.47 9.04
C LEU A 69 -4.96 11.61 9.94
N PRO A 70 -4.67 11.34 11.23
CA PRO A 70 -4.18 12.36 12.14
C PRO A 70 -2.89 13.03 11.66
N ASN A 71 -2.87 14.37 11.64
CA ASN A 71 -1.75 15.20 11.16
C ASN A 71 -1.40 15.03 9.67
N ILE A 72 -2.28 14.44 8.85
CA ILE A 72 -2.00 14.28 7.42
C ILE A 72 -1.86 15.62 6.71
N ASP A 73 -2.67 16.62 7.05
CA ASP A 73 -2.57 17.97 6.47
C ASP A 73 -1.21 18.64 6.75
N LYS A 74 -0.63 18.38 7.93
CA LYS A 74 0.70 18.90 8.28
C LYS A 74 1.78 18.18 7.49
N ILE A 75 1.65 16.87 7.30
CA ILE A 75 2.56 16.07 6.48
C ILE A 75 2.50 16.56 5.03
N GLU A 76 1.31 16.72 4.48
CA GLU A 76 1.08 17.20 3.10
C GLU A 76 1.60 18.63 2.91
N SER A 77 1.29 19.54 3.82
CA SER A 77 1.79 20.92 3.78
C SER A 77 3.31 20.94 3.76
N ARG A 78 3.94 20.14 4.63
CA ARG A 78 5.40 20.04 4.68
C ARG A 78 5.98 19.38 3.43
N GLN A 79 5.31 18.38 2.85
CA GLN A 79 5.71 17.80 1.56
C GLN A 79 5.69 18.85 0.44
N HIS A 80 4.64 19.68 0.40
CA HIS A 80 4.51 20.75 -0.59
C HIS A 80 5.60 21.82 -0.43
N GLU A 81 5.88 22.25 0.80
CA GLU A 81 6.96 23.19 1.11
C GLU A 81 8.32 22.69 0.61
N ASN A 82 8.59 21.37 0.69
CA ASN A 82 9.89 20.79 0.34
C ASN A 82 9.96 20.20 -1.08
N ILE A 83 8.91 20.33 -1.90
CA ILE A 83 8.84 19.70 -3.22
C ILE A 83 10.00 20.11 -4.15
N HIS A 84 10.49 21.34 -3.98
CA HIS A 84 11.58 21.91 -4.76
C HIS A 84 12.97 21.42 -4.34
N LEU A 85 13.11 20.81 -3.16
CA LEU A 85 14.39 20.36 -2.61
C LEU A 85 14.85 19.01 -3.14
N ASN A 86 14.01 18.31 -3.92
CA ASN A 86 14.30 16.98 -4.47
C ASN A 86 14.71 15.95 -3.38
N GLU A 87 14.15 16.11 -2.18
CA GLU A 87 14.34 15.22 -1.04
C GLU A 87 13.24 14.14 -0.99
N HIS A 88 13.47 13.06 -0.24
CA HIS A 88 12.44 12.09 0.10
C HIS A 88 12.23 12.03 1.61
N SER A 89 11.05 11.60 2.08
CA SER A 89 10.87 11.39 3.51
C SER A 89 11.32 9.97 3.89
N LEU A 90 10.73 8.92 3.33
CA LEU A 90 10.97 7.56 3.81
C LEU A 90 12.23 6.92 3.20
N THR A 91 13.15 6.50 4.07
CA THR A 91 14.19 5.51 3.74
C THR A 91 13.68 4.11 4.07
N SER A 92 14.39 3.06 3.64
CA SER A 92 14.08 1.68 4.07
C SER A 92 14.05 1.54 5.59
N TYR A 93 14.86 2.31 6.31
CA TYR A 93 14.90 2.30 7.77
C TYR A 93 13.68 2.99 8.40
N SER A 94 13.33 4.20 7.98
CA SER A 94 12.17 4.89 8.54
C SER A 94 10.84 4.24 8.11
N ALA A 95 10.77 3.65 6.92
CA ALA A 95 9.65 2.82 6.50
C ALA A 95 9.46 1.59 7.42
N ASP A 96 10.55 0.90 7.79
CA ASP A 96 10.52 -0.21 8.76
C ASP A 96 10.02 0.25 10.13
N GLN A 97 10.42 1.44 10.57
CA GLN A 97 9.94 2.03 11.82
C GLN A 97 8.44 2.34 11.78
N VAL A 98 7.92 2.92 10.69
CA VAL A 98 6.48 3.13 10.51
C VAL A 98 5.74 1.81 10.62
N LEU A 99 6.18 0.77 9.91
CA LEU A 99 5.53 -0.55 9.96
C LEU A 99 5.56 -1.19 11.34
N LYS A 100 6.66 -1.03 12.08
CA LYS A 100 6.76 -1.48 13.49
C LYS A 100 5.77 -0.76 14.41
N LEU A 101 5.59 0.56 14.25
CA LEU A 101 4.59 1.31 15.01
C LEU A 101 3.16 0.82 14.71
N LEU A 102 2.92 0.31 13.51
CA LEU A 102 1.64 -0.30 13.10
C LEU A 102 1.51 -1.79 13.47
N GLY A 103 2.50 -2.38 14.15
CA GLY A 103 2.50 -3.80 14.50
C GLY A 103 2.61 -4.73 13.29
N ILE A 104 3.18 -4.28 12.17
CA ILE A 104 3.31 -5.06 10.94
C ILE A 104 4.72 -5.63 10.81
N ASN A 105 4.80 -6.96 10.83
CA ASN A 105 6.03 -7.65 10.46
C ASN A 105 6.16 -7.68 8.94
N PHE A 106 7.15 -6.97 8.41
CA PHE A 106 7.39 -6.87 6.97
C PHE A 106 8.86 -7.13 6.63
N SER A 107 9.09 -7.76 5.48
CA SER A 107 10.44 -8.11 5.07
C SER A 107 11.21 -6.86 4.63
N LYS A 108 12.32 -6.57 5.30
CA LYS A 108 13.21 -5.44 4.97
C LYS A 108 13.72 -5.48 3.52
N THR A 109 13.84 -6.66 2.92
CA THR A 109 14.27 -6.80 1.52
C THR A 109 13.28 -6.18 0.54
N LYS A 110 11.99 -6.10 0.89
CA LYS A 110 10.94 -5.45 0.10
C LYS A 110 10.93 -3.92 0.23
N LEU A 111 11.58 -3.39 1.27
CA LEU A 111 11.71 -1.95 1.50
C LEU A 111 12.85 -1.32 0.70
N LYS A 112 13.57 -2.09 -0.14
CA LYS A 112 14.64 -1.59 -1.02
C LYS A 112 14.17 -0.51 -1.99
N LYS A 113 12.88 -0.40 -2.30
CA LYS A 113 12.35 0.71 -3.11
C LYS A 113 12.60 2.08 -2.45
N PHE A 114 12.66 2.11 -1.12
CA PHE A 114 12.98 3.31 -0.32
C PHE A 114 14.49 3.48 -0.07
N SER A 115 15.35 2.60 -0.59
CA SER A 115 16.80 2.81 -0.53
C SER A 115 17.24 3.66 -1.73
N SER A 116 16.82 4.92 -1.78
CA SER A 116 17.38 5.85 -2.76
C SER A 116 18.77 6.28 -2.30
N LYS A 117 19.79 6.00 -3.11
CA LYS A 117 21.14 6.55 -2.92
C LYS A 117 21.30 7.96 -3.48
N LYS A 118 20.29 8.46 -4.21
CA LYS A 118 20.42 9.63 -5.09
C LYS A 118 19.78 10.91 -4.57
N ARG A 119 19.03 10.84 -3.46
CA ARG A 119 18.32 12.00 -2.88
C ARG A 119 18.55 12.05 -1.38
N PRO A 120 18.75 13.23 -0.79
CA PRO A 120 18.85 13.36 0.66
C PRO A 120 17.51 13.04 1.32
N GLN A 121 17.57 12.54 2.56
CA GLN A 121 16.39 12.34 3.40
C GLN A 121 16.01 13.64 4.09
N ASN A 122 14.75 14.07 3.95
CA ASN A 122 14.20 15.14 4.76
C ASN A 122 13.93 14.63 6.18
N LYS A 123 14.82 14.95 7.12
CA LYS A 123 14.76 14.46 8.51
C LYS A 123 13.55 14.99 9.26
N GLU A 124 13.14 16.23 9.01
CA GLU A 124 11.99 16.84 9.68
C GLU A 124 10.68 16.16 9.26
N LEU A 125 10.51 15.92 7.96
CA LEU A 125 9.34 15.23 7.43
C LEU A 125 9.26 13.79 7.92
N VAL A 126 10.40 13.09 8.06
CA VAL A 126 10.46 11.75 8.67
C VAL A 126 10.01 11.77 10.11
N GLN A 127 10.53 12.72 10.91
CA GLN A 127 10.15 12.85 12.30
C GLN A 127 8.65 13.18 12.43
N LEU A 128 8.13 14.01 11.54
CA LEU A 128 6.70 14.34 11.49
C LEU A 128 5.86 13.09 11.21
N VAL A 129 6.20 12.30 10.17
CA VAL A 129 5.50 11.05 9.86
C VAL A 129 5.56 10.06 11.02
N LEU A 130 6.75 9.84 11.59
CA LEU A 130 6.92 8.92 12.72
C LEU A 130 6.15 9.38 13.95
N SER A 131 6.14 10.68 14.23
CA SER A 131 5.39 11.27 15.34
C SER A 131 3.89 11.12 15.15
N ALA A 132 3.38 11.40 13.94
CA ALA A 132 1.97 11.25 13.61
C ALA A 132 1.51 9.79 13.77
N VAL A 133 2.26 8.83 13.21
CA VAL A 133 1.96 7.40 13.34
C VAL A 133 2.04 6.95 14.80
N LYS A 134 3.05 7.39 15.55
CA LYS A 134 3.21 7.05 16.98
C LYS A 134 2.09 7.63 17.84
N SER A 135 1.58 8.81 17.50
CA SER A 135 0.50 9.47 18.25
C SER A 135 -0.85 8.76 18.09
N ASN A 136 -1.09 8.13 16.94
CA ASN A 136 -2.36 7.46 16.67
C ASN A 136 -2.17 6.23 15.77
N PRO A 137 -1.46 5.18 16.24
CA PRO A 137 -1.11 4.03 15.41
C PRO A 137 -2.35 3.25 14.96
N LYS A 138 -3.44 3.31 15.73
CA LYS A 138 -4.71 2.66 15.42
C LYS A 138 -5.32 3.21 14.13
N ALA A 139 -5.44 4.54 13.99
CA ALA A 139 -6.01 5.15 12.78
C ALA A 139 -5.21 4.78 11.52
N TYR A 140 -3.87 4.90 11.58
CA TYR A 140 -3.01 4.50 10.46
C TYR A 140 -3.09 3.00 10.14
N LYS A 141 -3.26 2.16 11.16
CA LYS A 141 -3.42 0.71 11.00
C LYS A 141 -4.76 0.37 10.34
N GLU A 142 -5.84 1.00 10.76
CA GLU A 142 -7.18 0.84 10.18
C GLU A 142 -7.21 1.29 8.72
N THR A 143 -6.62 2.45 8.39
CA THR A 143 -6.49 2.91 7.00
C THR A 143 -5.66 1.94 6.16
N LEU A 144 -4.56 1.40 6.70
CA LEU A 144 -3.75 0.40 5.99
C LEU A 144 -4.51 -0.93 5.78
N ASP A 145 -5.26 -1.40 6.77
CA ASP A 145 -6.02 -2.63 6.63
C ASP A 145 -7.18 -2.47 5.63
N LEU A 146 -7.85 -1.31 5.62
CA LEU A 146 -8.83 -0.94 4.60
C LEU A 146 -8.19 -0.89 3.20
N TYR A 147 -7.01 -0.27 3.10
CA TYR A 147 -6.26 -0.20 1.85
C TYR A 147 -5.89 -1.59 1.32
N ILE A 148 -5.36 -2.47 2.17
CA ILE A 148 -5.03 -3.85 1.81
C ILE A 148 -6.29 -4.61 1.35
N LYS A 149 -7.42 -4.45 2.06
CA LYS A 149 -8.70 -5.07 1.69
C LYS A 149 -9.09 -4.70 0.28
N TYR A 150 -9.15 -3.40 -0.03
CA TYR A 150 -9.56 -2.92 -1.34
C TYR A 150 -8.54 -3.21 -2.44
N TRP A 151 -7.24 -3.19 -2.13
CA TRP A 151 -6.22 -3.62 -3.07
C TRP A 151 -6.37 -5.08 -3.49
N ILE A 152 -6.65 -5.98 -2.52
CA ILE A 152 -6.89 -7.40 -2.81
C ILE A 152 -8.18 -7.58 -3.60
N GLU A 153 -9.24 -6.83 -3.26
CA GLU A 153 -10.50 -6.90 -3.98
C GLU A 153 -10.37 -6.45 -5.44
N ASP A 154 -9.73 -5.30 -5.70
CA ASP A 154 -9.44 -4.83 -7.06
C ASP A 154 -8.64 -5.87 -7.85
N TYR A 155 -7.69 -6.50 -7.18
CA TYR A 155 -6.87 -7.56 -7.76
C TYR A 155 -7.71 -8.78 -8.16
N GLU A 156 -8.65 -9.22 -7.33
CA GLU A 156 -9.56 -10.33 -7.65
C GLU A 156 -10.46 -9.98 -8.85
N LEU A 157 -10.94 -8.73 -8.94
CA LEU A 157 -11.73 -8.24 -10.07
C LEU A 157 -10.94 -8.23 -11.40
N ARG A 158 -9.63 -7.93 -11.36
CA ARG A 158 -8.74 -8.01 -12.54
C ARG A 158 -8.61 -9.44 -13.05
N GLU A 159 -8.38 -10.37 -12.13
CA GLU A 159 -8.21 -11.79 -12.44
C GLU A 159 -9.49 -12.36 -13.06
N GLU A 160 -10.65 -12.02 -12.50
CA GLU A 160 -11.95 -12.42 -13.04
C GLU A 160 -12.16 -11.91 -14.47
N LYS A 161 -11.94 -10.62 -14.71
CA LYS A 161 -12.04 -10.03 -16.06
C LYS A 161 -11.08 -10.66 -17.06
N THR A 162 -9.89 -11.05 -16.62
CA THR A 162 -8.89 -11.70 -17.50
C THR A 162 -9.34 -13.12 -17.86
N ARG A 163 -9.93 -13.86 -16.92
CA ARG A 163 -10.47 -15.21 -17.18
C ARG A 163 -11.69 -15.20 -18.07
N SER A 164 -12.61 -14.25 -17.88
CA SER A 164 -13.78 -14.09 -18.74
C SER A 164 -13.40 -13.77 -20.18
N LYS A 165 -12.32 -13.01 -20.40
CA LYS A 165 -11.78 -12.72 -21.75
C LYS A 165 -11.06 -13.90 -22.41
N ALA A 166 -10.52 -14.84 -21.63
CA ALA A 166 -9.83 -16.03 -22.16
C ALA A 166 -10.77 -17.21 -22.43
N SER A 167 -12.03 -17.11 -22.00
CA SER A 167 -13.06 -18.17 -22.15
C SER A 167 -14.06 -17.87 -23.27
N ASN A 168 -13.92 -16.72 -23.95
CA ASN A 168 -14.65 -16.31 -25.15
C ASN A 168 -13.67 -16.25 -26.32
#